data_AF-A0A843U8T1-F1
#
_entry.id   AF-A0A843U8T1-F1
#
_cell.length_a   1.000
_cell.length_b   1.000
_cell.length_c   1.000
_cell.angle_alpha   90.00
_cell.angle_beta   90.00
_cell.angle_gamma   90.00
#
_symmetry.space_group_name_H-M   'P 1'
#
loop_
_entity.id
_entity.type
_entity.pdbx_description
1 polymer ?
#
loop_
_entity_poly.entity_id
_entity_poly.type
_entity_poly.pdbx_seq_one_letter_code
_entity_poly.pdbx_strand_id
1 'polypeptide(L)'
;MWMRRDYWESLCHRWAIGPCQERSKAAKRNREAHLEKNVHTSWSASYATHGQKLRHKLERAPTFRKLFDQTHKRKGIDDYVSESARTIAETYDKMMADHYVEGTPQPDLDPEA
;
A
#
# COMPACT_ATOMS: atom_id res chain seq x y z
N MET A 1 -12.52 -24.42 19.17
CA MET A 1 -11.32 -24.24 18.32
C MET A 1 -11.79 -24.32 16.87
N TRP A 2 -11.54 -23.29 16.06
CA TRP A 2 -12.13 -23.19 14.71
C TRP A 2 -11.44 -24.08 13.66
N MET A 3 -10.27 -24.64 13.99
CA MET A 3 -9.51 -25.58 13.17
C MET A 3 -9.27 -26.85 14.00
N ARG A 4 -9.31 -28.04 13.38
CA ARG A 4 -8.96 -29.28 14.08
C ARG A 4 -7.47 -29.31 14.42
N ARG A 5 -7.15 -29.94 15.55
CA ARG A 5 -5.80 -30.00 16.11
C ARG A 5 -4.79 -30.67 15.17
N ASP A 6 -5.19 -31.75 14.52
CA ASP A 6 -4.36 -32.51 13.59
C ASP A 6 -3.96 -31.68 12.34
N TYR A 7 -4.88 -30.86 11.83
CA TYR A 7 -4.57 -29.92 10.76
C TYR A 7 -3.60 -28.82 11.22
N TRP A 8 -3.81 -28.28 12.42
CA TRP A 8 -2.90 -27.28 13.00
C TRP A 8 -1.48 -27.83 13.15
N GLU A 9 -1.34 -29.02 13.75
CA GLU A 9 -0.05 -29.68 13.97
C GLU A 9 0.66 -29.99 12.63
N SER A 10 -0.10 -30.44 11.62
CA SER A 10 0.42 -30.69 10.27
C SER A 10 0.96 -29.42 9.62
N LEU A 11 0.27 -28.27 9.76
CA LEU A 11 0.72 -26.98 9.26
C LEU A 11 1.99 -26.50 9.99
N CYS A 12 2.02 -26.62 11.32
CA CYS A 12 3.21 -26.28 12.10
C CYS A 12 4.44 -27.10 11.66
N HIS A 13 4.27 -28.41 11.45
CA HIS A 13 5.36 -29.25 10.95
C HIS A 13 5.79 -28.81 9.54
N ARG A 14 4.83 -28.54 8.64
CA ARG A 14 5.12 -28.08 7.29
C ARG A 14 5.86 -26.74 7.28
N TRP A 15 5.54 -25.80 8.17
CA TRP A 15 6.26 -24.53 8.26
C TRP A 15 7.62 -24.63 8.95
N ALA A 16 7.82 -25.66 9.79
CA ALA A 16 9.08 -25.92 10.46
C ALA A 16 10.14 -26.55 9.54
N ILE A 17 9.79 -27.01 8.33
CA ILE A 17 10.79 -27.57 7.40
C ILE A 17 11.75 -26.48 6.90
N GLY A 18 13.02 -26.85 6.71
CA GLY A 18 14.10 -25.95 6.27
C GLY A 18 13.72 -25.07 5.06
N PRO A 19 13.21 -25.63 3.95
CA PRO A 19 12.83 -24.82 2.77
C PRO A 19 11.80 -23.71 3.06
N CYS A 20 10.82 -23.97 3.92
CA CYS A 20 9.81 -22.97 4.30
C CYS A 20 10.42 -21.87 5.17
N GLN A 21 11.29 -22.25 6.12
CA GLN A 21 12.00 -21.30 6.96
C GLN A 21 12.95 -20.41 6.14
N GLU A 22 13.71 -20.98 5.21
CA GLU A 22 14.62 -20.21 4.36
C GLU A 22 13.88 -19.25 3.44
N ARG A 23 12.75 -19.67 2.84
CA ARG A 23 11.87 -18.77 2.10
C ARG A 23 11.35 -17.62 2.97
N SER A 24 10.95 -17.92 4.20
CA SER A 24 10.46 -16.91 5.15
C SER A 24 11.56 -15.90 5.52
N LYS A 25 12.77 -16.38 5.83
CA LYS A 25 13.95 -15.55 6.13
C LYS A 25 14.35 -14.69 4.94
N ALA A 26 14.38 -15.25 3.73
CA ALA A 26 14.69 -14.50 2.51
C ALA A 26 13.66 -13.39 2.27
N ALA A 27 12.36 -13.70 2.38
CA ALA A 27 11.31 -12.70 2.25
C ALA A 27 11.41 -11.61 3.33
N LYS A 28 11.77 -11.97 4.58
CA LYS A 28 12.04 -11.01 5.64
C LYS A 28 13.21 -10.09 5.29
N ARG A 29 14.36 -10.64 4.88
CA ARG A 29 15.53 -9.85 4.46
C ARG A 29 15.20 -8.91 3.30
N ASN A 30 14.42 -9.37 2.33
CA ASN A 30 13.97 -8.52 1.21
C ASN A 30 13.09 -7.35 1.68
N ARG A 31 12.20 -7.59 2.66
CA ARG A 31 11.42 -6.51 3.29
C ARG A 31 12.31 -5.55 4.06
N GLU A 32 13.28 -6.06 4.82
CA GLU A 32 14.24 -5.25 5.59
C GLU A 32 15.14 -4.40 4.69
N ALA A 33 15.63 -4.96 3.59
CA ALA A 33 16.45 -4.25 2.60
C ALA A 33 15.69 -3.11 1.88
N HIS A 34 14.35 -3.12 1.94
CA HIS A 34 13.48 -2.16 1.27
C HIS A 34 12.50 -1.49 2.24
N LEU A 35 12.87 -1.40 3.52
CA LEU A 35 12.01 -0.88 4.60
C LEU A 35 11.38 0.46 4.28
N GLU A 36 12.05 1.33 3.53
CA GLU A 36 11.53 2.67 3.21
C GLU A 36 10.69 2.72 1.94
N LYS A 37 10.80 1.74 1.04
CA LYS A 37 10.29 1.85 -0.33
C LYS A 37 8.81 1.46 -0.48
N ASN A 38 8.23 0.72 0.48
CA ASN A 38 6.88 0.14 0.35
C ASN A 38 6.04 0.22 1.63
N VAL A 39 6.25 1.26 2.45
CA VAL A 39 5.43 1.46 3.66
C VAL A 39 4.14 2.17 3.29
N HIS A 40 3.02 1.61 3.72
CA HIS A 40 1.70 2.23 3.64
C HIS A 40 1.03 2.13 5.02
N THR A 41 0.21 3.12 5.39
CA THR A 41 -0.60 3.11 6.62
C THR A 41 -1.96 2.43 6.42
N SER A 42 -2.21 1.95 5.21
CA SER A 42 -3.52 1.55 4.72
C SER A 42 -3.91 0.09 5.00
N TRP A 43 -3.08 -0.65 5.76
CA TRP A 43 -3.24 -2.09 6.03
C TRP A 43 -3.48 -2.90 4.75
N SER A 44 -4.08 -4.08 4.87
CA SER A 44 -4.35 -5.02 3.77
C SER A 44 -5.47 -4.61 2.81
N ALA A 45 -5.97 -3.36 2.88
CA ALA A 45 -7.04 -2.90 2.01
C ALA A 45 -6.48 -2.37 0.68
N SER A 46 -7.12 -2.74 -0.43
CA SER A 46 -6.71 -2.32 -1.78
C SER A 46 -6.88 -0.82 -1.99
N TYR A 47 -6.17 -0.29 -2.99
CA TYR A 47 -6.33 1.09 -3.43
C TYR A 47 -7.77 1.39 -3.87
N ALA A 48 -8.45 0.45 -4.56
CA ALA A 48 -9.86 0.57 -4.91
C ALA A 48 -10.76 0.73 -3.68
N THR A 49 -10.51 -0.05 -2.62
CA THR A 49 -11.25 0.05 -1.35
C THR A 49 -11.04 1.42 -0.70
N HIS A 50 -9.81 1.94 -0.68
CA HIS A 50 -9.55 3.27 -0.14
C HIS A 50 -10.14 4.37 -1.02
N GLY A 51 -10.12 4.21 -2.34
CA GLY A 51 -10.73 5.10 -3.31
C GLY A 51 -12.24 5.22 -3.12
N GLN A 52 -12.95 4.11 -2.95
CA GLN A 52 -14.39 4.12 -2.66
C GLN A 52 -14.72 4.83 -1.34
N LYS A 53 -13.97 4.54 -0.27
CA LYS A 53 -14.13 5.22 1.03
C LYS A 53 -13.89 6.72 0.91
N LEU A 54 -12.86 7.12 0.16
CA LEU A 54 -12.52 8.51 -0.05
C LEU A 54 -13.56 9.23 -0.93
N ARG A 55 -14.07 8.57 -1.97
CA ARG A 55 -15.17 9.06 -2.80
C ARG A 55 -16.41 9.36 -1.98
N HIS A 56 -16.81 8.43 -1.11
CA HIS A 56 -17.95 8.64 -0.21
C HIS A 56 -17.70 9.80 0.77
N LYS A 57 -16.46 9.96 1.25
CA LYS A 57 -16.10 11.04 2.18
C LYS A 57 -16.08 12.43 1.51
N LEU A 58 -15.65 12.50 0.25
CA LEU A 58 -15.50 13.75 -0.48
C LEU A 58 -16.71 14.13 -1.33
N GLU A 59 -17.69 13.22 -1.46
CA GLU A 59 -18.86 13.35 -2.34
C GLU A 59 -18.50 13.61 -3.82
N ARG A 60 -17.26 13.27 -4.20
CA ARG A 60 -16.71 13.43 -5.56
C ARG A 60 -15.64 12.38 -5.84
N ALA A 61 -15.28 12.23 -7.10
CA ALA A 61 -14.16 11.36 -7.48
C ALA A 61 -12.86 11.84 -6.80
N PRO A 62 -12.15 10.97 -6.05
CA PRO A 62 -10.89 11.33 -5.43
C PRO A 62 -9.79 11.44 -6.48
N THR A 63 -8.90 12.41 -6.33
CA THR A 63 -7.68 12.49 -7.14
C THR A 63 -6.69 11.42 -6.68
N PHE A 64 -5.84 10.94 -7.60
CA PHE A 64 -4.75 10.02 -7.26
C PHE A 64 -3.90 10.56 -6.11
N ARG A 65 -3.60 11.86 -6.15
CA ARG A 65 -2.82 12.52 -5.10
C ARG A 65 -3.48 12.46 -3.72
N LYS A 66 -4.80 12.69 -3.63
CA LYS A 66 -5.52 12.61 -2.34
C LYS A 66 -5.57 11.18 -1.81
N LEU A 67 -5.68 10.19 -2.70
CA LEU A 67 -5.64 8.78 -2.30
C LEU A 67 -4.24 8.35 -1.86
N PHE A 68 -3.20 8.85 -2.52
CA PHE A 68 -1.81 8.62 -2.13
C PHE A 68 -1.53 9.19 -0.73
N ASP A 69 -1.92 10.44 -0.47
CA ASP A 69 -1.80 11.05 0.86
C ASP A 69 -2.50 10.21 1.94
N GLN A 70 -3.71 9.71 1.69
CA GLN A 70 -4.45 8.91 2.66
C GLN A 70 -3.76 7.59 3.01
N THR A 71 -3.02 7.01 2.07
CA THR A 71 -2.38 5.69 2.21
C THR A 71 -0.92 5.77 2.65
N HIS A 72 -0.27 6.92 2.49
CA HIS A 72 1.17 7.11 2.72
C HIS A 72 1.53 8.22 3.72
N LYS A 73 0.55 8.96 4.26
CA LYS A 73 0.77 9.84 5.43
C LYS A 73 0.42 9.16 6.74
N ARG A 74 1.13 9.57 7.80
CA ARG A 74 0.85 9.12 9.17
C ARG A 74 -0.47 9.72 9.64
N LYS A 75 -1.29 8.97 10.39
CA LYS A 75 -2.55 9.51 10.90
C LYS A 75 -2.28 10.58 11.97
N GLY A 76 -2.88 11.76 11.82
CA GLY A 76 -2.76 12.86 12.78
C GLY A 76 -1.45 13.66 12.68
N ILE A 77 -0.57 13.32 11.73
CA ILE A 77 0.67 14.06 11.45
C ILE A 77 0.72 14.27 9.94
N ASP A 78 0.92 15.51 9.48
CA ASP A 78 1.03 15.80 8.04
C ASP A 78 2.44 15.47 7.50
N ASP A 79 2.90 14.25 7.76
CA ASP A 79 4.20 13.75 7.30
C ASP A 79 4.05 12.34 6.71
N TYR A 80 4.94 12.05 5.76
CA TYR A 80 4.97 10.77 5.06
C TYR A 80 5.54 9.68 5.96
N VAL A 81 5.13 8.45 5.65
CA VAL A 81 5.59 7.26 6.38
C VAL A 81 7.03 6.90 6.02
N SER A 82 7.50 7.34 4.85
CA SER A 82 8.87 7.18 4.38
C SER A 82 9.31 8.30 3.45
N GLU A 83 10.62 8.49 3.33
CA GLU A 83 11.24 9.42 2.37
C GLU A 83 10.86 9.07 0.92
N SER A 84 10.79 7.77 0.59
CA SER A 84 10.38 7.33 -0.75
C SER A 84 8.97 7.80 -1.10
N ALA A 85 8.02 7.73 -0.15
CA ALA A 85 6.67 8.23 -0.38
C ALA A 85 6.66 9.75 -0.61
N ARG A 86 7.50 10.50 0.14
CA ARG A 86 7.67 11.94 -0.08
C ARG A 86 8.24 12.24 -1.47
N THR A 87 9.29 11.56 -1.89
CA THR A 87 9.91 11.73 -3.22
C THR A 87 8.93 11.40 -4.35
N ILE A 88 8.14 10.34 -4.22
CA ILE A 88 7.10 9.97 -5.20
C ILE A 88 6.06 11.10 -5.30
N ALA A 89 5.59 11.59 -4.16
CA ALA A 89 4.64 12.69 -4.12
C ALA A 89 5.21 13.97 -4.77
N GLU A 90 6.42 14.38 -4.42
CA GLU A 90 7.05 15.56 -5.00
C GLU A 90 7.28 15.43 -6.51
N THR A 91 7.68 14.23 -6.96
CA THR A 91 7.90 13.96 -8.39
C THR A 91 6.59 13.97 -9.16
N TYR A 92 5.52 13.40 -8.59
CA TYR A 92 4.18 13.47 -9.16
C TYR A 92 3.71 14.93 -9.29
N ASP A 93 3.91 15.76 -8.26
CA ASP A 93 3.52 17.18 -8.34
C ASP A 93 4.28 17.93 -9.43
N LYS A 94 5.58 17.69 -9.58
CA LYS A 94 6.39 18.28 -10.66
C LYS A 94 5.88 17.84 -12.03
N MET A 95 5.63 16.55 -12.22
CA MET A 95 5.09 16.04 -13.48
C MET A 95 3.72 16.63 -13.80
N MET A 96 2.86 16.80 -12.80
CA MET A 96 1.58 17.47 -12.99
C MET A 96 1.77 18.95 -13.31
N ALA A 97 2.70 19.66 -12.67
CA ALA A 97 2.97 21.06 -12.99
C ALA A 97 3.50 21.25 -14.43
N ASP A 98 4.37 20.35 -14.89
CA ASP A 98 5.05 20.47 -16.19
C ASP A 98 4.18 20.03 -17.38
N HIS A 99 3.27 19.07 -17.16
CA HIS A 99 2.54 18.41 -18.26
C HIS A 99 1.01 18.51 -18.17
N TYR A 100 0.45 19.08 -17.11
CA TYR A 100 -1.00 19.16 -16.98
C TYR A 100 -1.57 20.35 -17.76
N VAL A 101 -2.35 20.04 -18.79
CA VAL A 101 -3.22 21.01 -19.46
C VAL A 101 -4.53 21.08 -18.68
N GLU A 102 -4.88 22.27 -18.20
CA GLU A 102 -6.11 22.51 -17.44
C GLU A 102 -7.33 21.98 -18.22
N GLY A 103 -8.06 21.02 -17.63
CA GLY A 103 -9.20 20.34 -18.26
C GLY A 103 -8.95 18.92 -18.75
N THR A 104 -7.72 18.38 -18.66
CA THR A 104 -7.47 16.95 -18.92
C THR A 104 -7.97 16.09 -17.76
N PRO A 105 -8.83 15.08 -17.99
CA PRO A 105 -9.25 14.16 -16.93
C PRO A 105 -8.04 13.42 -16.36
N GLN A 106 -7.88 13.40 -15.03
CA GLN A 106 -6.92 12.49 -14.42
C GLN A 106 -7.32 11.06 -14.76
N PRO A 107 -6.36 10.17 -15.08
CA PRO A 107 -6.66 8.78 -15.32
C PRO A 107 -7.39 8.21 -14.11
N ASP A 108 -8.48 7.49 -14.36
CA ASP A 108 -9.21 6.80 -13.31
C ASP A 108 -8.26 5.86 -12.57
N LEU A 109 -8.44 5.80 -11.25
CA LEU A 109 -7.77 4.82 -10.41
C LEU A 109 -8.20 3.44 -10.91
N ASP A 110 -7.24 2.66 -11.39
CA ASP A 110 -7.42 1.37 -12.08
C ASP A 110 -8.70 0.63 -11.66
N PRO A 111 -9.69 0.49 -12.58
CA PRO A 111 -10.98 -0.12 -12.25
C PRO A 111 -10.88 -1.63 -11.95
N GLU A 112 -9.72 -2.26 -12.17
CA GLU A 112 -9.51 -3.71 -11.96
C GLU A 112 -8.68 -4.05 -10.70
N ALA A 113 -8.38 -3.08 -9.82
CA ALA A 113 -7.58 -3.27 -8.61
C ALA A 113 -8.32 -3.84 -7.38
#